data_AF-H6Q5V5-F1
#
_entry.id   AF-H6Q5V5-F1
#
_cell.length_a   1.000
_cell.length_b   1.000
_cell.length_c   1.000
_cell.angle_alpha   90.00
_cell.angle_beta   90.00
_cell.angle_gamma   90.00
#
_symmetry.space_group_name_H-M   'P 1'
#
loop_
_entity.id
_entity.type
_entity.pdbx_description
1 polymer ?
#
loop_
_entity_poly.entity_id
_entity_poly.type
_entity_poly.pdbx_seq_one_letter_code
_entity_poly.pdbx_strand_id
1 'polypeptide(L)'
;MKYDALIIFIFGILNTISFSPYDFWPASIFSIFGLLVIINKYQYWKKIIFLGFIWGIGNFFSSIYWIYFSIYQFFELSFLISIFLVFVLSVYLSLYPMIFVLLLQYFCTHINLKRFLIGAPSIWFFTEFLRGKIFTGFPWLELGYSQIDGPLKGIAPIFGVSGISCIIIIISGLISLSWTKKEIFPLILSFSILIILYPLNFLKWYTFDKQYIKIALVQGNVPQSLYFDNNQVNLILKKYMQITEPFLKVSKIIIWPESAIPCYDIICDNFLMNLDRKLKLKNSILITGITSFYQSGYYNSIMLLGNDQSYEYNLKHKYNKHYLVPFGETLPIKNFFQPILKKFGIFIFSLQRGKYLQPQLNISNFHFTPSICYEIIFSEKIRNNVQSNTDFLLTISNDIWFGNTIGPWQHLQMARMRALETGKTLLRSSNNGITAIINPDGTLKSKLPQFVCDVLFEIISPSKGVTPYVFFGSMPIWIIVIIFFIYSIIYKFKLVELFEFFMKTR
;
A
#
# COMPACT_ATOMS: atom_id res chain seq x y z
N MET A 1 -17.89 -31.24 5.05
CA MET A 1 -18.17 -29.80 4.86
C MET A 1 -17.69 -28.97 6.04
N LYS A 2 -18.11 -29.26 7.28
CA LYS A 2 -17.65 -28.51 8.47
C LYS A 2 -16.12 -28.52 8.59
N TYR A 3 -15.49 -29.69 8.44
CA TYR A 3 -14.02 -29.81 8.48
C TYR A 3 -13.31 -29.02 7.38
N ASP A 4 -13.76 -29.10 6.13
CA ASP A 4 -13.12 -28.33 5.03
C ASP A 4 -13.27 -26.82 5.20
N ALA A 5 -14.41 -26.33 5.70
CA ALA A 5 -14.58 -24.91 5.97
C ALA A 5 -13.61 -24.43 7.07
N LEU A 6 -13.43 -25.22 8.13
CA LEU A 6 -12.46 -24.92 9.18
C LEU A 6 -11.02 -24.94 8.65
N ILE A 7 -10.66 -25.96 7.86
CA ILE A 7 -9.33 -26.07 7.26
C ILE A 7 -9.05 -24.88 6.35
N ILE A 8 -10.02 -24.48 5.51
CA ILE A 8 -9.87 -23.31 4.64
C ILE A 8 -9.72 -22.02 5.45
N PHE A 9 -10.49 -21.85 6.53
CA PHE A 9 -10.35 -20.71 7.41
C PHE A 9 -8.92 -20.63 7.99
N ILE A 10 -8.36 -21.77 8.41
CA ILE A 10 -6.97 -21.87 8.89
C ILE A 10 -5.97 -21.54 7.77
N PHE A 11 -6.18 -22.02 6.54
CA PHE A 11 -5.34 -21.60 5.40
C PHE A 11 -5.45 -20.10 5.13
N GLY A 12 -6.61 -19.48 5.32
CA GLY A 12 -6.77 -18.03 5.29
C GLY A 12 -5.87 -17.35 6.33
N ILE A 13 -5.95 -17.80 7.59
CA ILE A 13 -5.10 -17.29 8.68
C ILE A 13 -3.61 -17.45 8.39
N LEU A 14 -3.21 -18.58 7.79
CA LEU A 14 -1.83 -18.86 7.41
C LEU A 14 -1.24 -17.78 6.50
N ASN A 15 -2.04 -17.11 5.68
CA ASN A 15 -1.53 -16.03 4.83
C ASN A 15 -0.99 -14.84 5.65
N THR A 16 -1.54 -14.59 6.84
CA THR A 16 -1.14 -13.47 7.72
C THR A 16 0.35 -13.52 8.07
N ILE A 17 0.90 -14.71 8.30
CA ILE A 17 2.32 -14.86 8.65
C ILE A 17 3.26 -14.68 7.45
N SER A 18 2.73 -14.52 6.23
CA SER A 18 3.55 -14.13 5.06
C SER A 18 3.90 -12.64 5.04
N PHE A 19 3.19 -11.83 5.83
CA PHE A 19 3.40 -10.40 5.92
C PHE A 19 4.22 -10.02 7.15
N SER A 20 4.79 -8.82 7.13
CA SER A 20 5.52 -8.30 8.30
C SER A 20 4.56 -8.17 9.50
N PRO A 21 5.06 -8.44 10.73
CA PRO A 21 6.45 -8.65 11.11
C PRO A 21 6.93 -10.12 11.05
N TYR A 22 6.13 -11.05 10.52
CA TYR A 22 6.45 -12.48 10.54
C TYR A 22 7.32 -12.90 9.36
N ASP A 23 7.09 -12.29 8.19
CA ASP A 23 7.92 -12.38 6.98
C ASP A 23 8.17 -13.82 6.48
N PHE A 24 7.30 -14.78 6.81
CA PHE A 24 7.37 -16.16 6.32
C PHE A 24 6.68 -16.28 4.96
N TRP A 25 7.36 -15.78 3.93
CA TRP A 25 6.84 -15.72 2.55
C TRP A 25 6.23 -17.04 1.99
N PRO A 26 6.68 -18.26 2.34
CA PRO A 26 6.05 -19.48 1.83
C PRO A 26 4.59 -19.65 2.25
N ALA A 27 4.17 -18.98 3.35
CA ALA A 27 2.81 -19.08 3.85
C ALA A 27 1.77 -18.58 2.83
N SER A 28 2.11 -17.60 1.99
CA SER A 28 1.20 -17.11 0.95
C SER A 28 0.94 -18.17 -0.12
N ILE A 29 1.99 -18.92 -0.50
CA ILE A 29 1.89 -20.05 -1.43
C ILE A 29 1.04 -21.16 -0.81
N PHE A 30 1.32 -21.55 0.43
CA PHE A 30 0.57 -22.62 1.10
C PHE A 30 -0.90 -22.25 1.37
N SER A 31 -1.17 -20.98 1.68
CA SER A 31 -2.52 -20.48 1.87
C SER A 31 -3.36 -20.62 0.61
N ILE A 32 -2.84 -20.14 -0.53
CA ILE A 32 -3.53 -20.25 -1.82
C ILE A 32 -3.61 -21.70 -2.30
N PHE A 33 -2.55 -22.48 -2.11
CA PHE A 33 -2.56 -23.92 -2.39
C PHE A 33 -3.72 -24.62 -1.65
N GLY A 34 -3.88 -24.35 -0.35
CA GLY A 34 -4.95 -24.91 0.47
C GLY A 34 -6.35 -24.53 -0.05
N LEU A 35 -6.54 -23.26 -0.40
CA LEU A 35 -7.77 -22.79 -1.04
C LEU A 35 -8.06 -23.57 -2.34
N LEU A 36 -7.09 -23.62 -3.27
CA LEU A 36 -7.26 -24.23 -4.58
C LEU A 36 -7.48 -25.75 -4.50
N VAL A 37 -6.74 -26.47 -3.65
CA VAL A 37 -6.93 -27.92 -3.46
C VAL A 37 -8.32 -28.24 -2.96
N ILE A 38 -8.84 -27.49 -1.99
CA ILE A 38 -10.13 -27.81 -1.38
C ILE A 38 -11.29 -27.45 -2.30
N ILE A 39 -11.24 -26.31 -3.01
CA ILE A 39 -12.31 -25.99 -3.98
C ILE A 39 -12.37 -27.01 -5.12
N ASN A 40 -11.22 -27.57 -5.54
CA ASN A 40 -11.13 -28.56 -6.61
C ASN A 40 -11.77 -29.92 -6.24
N LYS A 41 -12.04 -30.19 -4.96
CA LYS A 41 -12.74 -31.42 -4.51
C LYS A 41 -14.24 -31.38 -4.79
N TYR A 42 -14.79 -30.21 -5.12
CA TYR A 42 -16.22 -30.00 -5.16
C TYR A 42 -16.68 -29.61 -6.57
N GLN A 43 -17.89 -30.05 -6.92
CA GLN A 43 -18.57 -29.66 -8.17
C GLN A 43 -19.72 -28.66 -7.93
N TYR A 44 -20.24 -28.61 -6.70
CA TYR A 44 -21.37 -27.74 -6.36
C TYR A 44 -20.93 -26.28 -6.16
N TRP A 45 -21.31 -25.42 -7.12
CA TRP A 45 -20.85 -24.04 -7.22
C TRP A 45 -21.09 -23.19 -5.96
N LYS A 46 -22.28 -23.27 -5.32
CA LYS A 46 -22.56 -22.48 -4.09
C LYS A 46 -21.59 -22.81 -2.96
N LYS A 47 -21.19 -24.08 -2.84
CA LYS A 47 -20.24 -24.53 -1.82
C LYS A 47 -18.83 -24.04 -2.12
N ILE A 48 -18.40 -24.12 -3.38
CA ILE A 48 -17.08 -23.64 -3.82
C ILE A 48 -16.94 -22.14 -3.52
N ILE A 49 -17.97 -21.35 -3.84
CA ILE A 49 -18.01 -19.90 -3.59
C ILE A 49 -17.96 -19.60 -2.09
N PHE A 50 -18.77 -20.30 -1.30
CA PHE A 50 -18.77 -20.14 0.17
C PHE A 50 -17.40 -20.46 0.78
N LEU A 51 -16.69 -21.46 0.26
CA LEU A 51 -15.33 -21.78 0.70
C LEU A 51 -14.34 -20.65 0.40
N GLY A 52 -14.42 -20.01 -0.78
CA GLY A 52 -13.62 -18.81 -1.07
C GLY A 52 -13.90 -17.65 -0.11
N PHE A 53 -15.17 -17.47 0.28
CA PHE A 53 -15.56 -16.48 1.28
C PHE A 53 -14.97 -16.79 2.68
N ILE A 54 -15.04 -18.04 3.14
CA ILE A 54 -14.48 -18.47 4.43
C ILE A 54 -12.95 -18.31 4.47
N TRP A 55 -12.25 -18.59 3.37
CA TRP A 55 -10.82 -18.32 3.25
C TRP A 55 -10.52 -16.83 3.45
N GLY A 56 -11.28 -15.98 2.77
CA GLY A 56 -11.19 -14.53 2.90
C GLY A 56 -11.37 -14.08 4.34
N ILE A 57 -12.35 -14.64 5.07
CA ILE A 57 -12.60 -14.24 6.46
C ILE A 57 -11.38 -14.55 7.30
N GLY A 58 -10.83 -15.77 7.20
CA GLY A 58 -9.62 -16.16 7.92
C GLY A 58 -8.44 -15.24 7.63
N ASN A 59 -8.21 -14.92 6.35
CA ASN A 59 -7.15 -14.02 5.92
C ASN A 59 -7.32 -12.61 6.47
N PHE A 60 -8.44 -11.95 6.14
CA PHE A 60 -8.64 -10.55 6.48
C PHE A 60 -8.79 -10.35 7.98
N PHE A 61 -9.59 -11.16 8.66
CA PHE A 61 -9.83 -10.99 10.09
C PHE A 61 -8.54 -11.12 10.92
N SER A 62 -7.66 -12.08 10.57
CA SER A 62 -6.39 -12.24 11.28
C SER A 62 -5.29 -11.27 10.83
N SER A 63 -5.36 -10.73 9.61
CA SER A 63 -4.35 -9.78 9.11
C SER A 63 -4.67 -8.32 9.43
N ILE A 64 -5.94 -7.93 9.55
CA ILE A 64 -6.37 -6.54 9.74
C ILE A 64 -6.98 -6.27 11.12
N TYR A 65 -6.85 -7.22 12.06
CA TYR A 65 -7.39 -7.06 13.42
C TYR A 65 -6.92 -5.76 14.09
N TRP A 66 -5.74 -5.24 13.72
CA TRP A 66 -5.19 -4.00 14.23
C TRP A 66 -6.11 -2.79 14.04
N ILE A 67 -7.04 -2.81 13.07
CA ILE A 67 -8.04 -1.75 12.88
C ILE A 67 -8.93 -1.59 14.12
N TYR A 68 -9.11 -2.65 14.90
CA TYR A 68 -9.80 -2.60 16.19
C TYR A 68 -9.21 -1.50 17.10
N PHE A 69 -7.88 -1.37 17.14
CA PHE A 69 -7.21 -0.35 17.95
C PHE A 69 -7.61 1.05 17.50
N SER A 70 -7.64 1.29 16.18
CA SER A 70 -8.07 2.58 15.63
C SER A 70 -9.51 2.93 16.03
N ILE A 71 -10.41 1.95 15.94
CA ILE A 71 -11.83 2.15 16.24
C ILE A 71 -12.04 2.36 17.74
N TYR A 72 -11.47 1.48 18.57
CA TYR A 72 -11.63 1.51 20.01
C TYR A 72 -11.05 2.78 20.64
N GLN A 73 -9.82 3.16 20.26
CA GLN A 73 -9.14 4.27 20.91
C GLN A 73 -9.56 5.64 20.39
N PHE A 74 -9.85 5.79 19.10
CA PHE A 74 -10.09 7.12 18.52
C PHE A 74 -11.56 7.45 18.27
N PHE A 75 -12.43 6.45 18.13
CA PHE A 75 -13.87 6.66 18.07
C PHE A 75 -14.55 6.39 19.42
N GLU A 76 -13.78 6.01 20.45
CA GLU A 76 -14.26 5.73 21.82
C GLU A 76 -15.44 4.73 21.86
N LEU A 77 -15.49 3.81 20.89
CA LEU A 77 -16.51 2.78 20.80
C LEU A 77 -16.19 1.59 21.71
N SER A 78 -17.23 0.90 22.19
CA SER A 78 -17.05 -0.29 23.04
C SER A 78 -16.27 -1.40 22.34
N PHE A 79 -15.58 -2.22 23.14
CA PHE A 79 -14.77 -3.36 22.67
C PHE A 79 -15.51 -4.25 21.66
N LEU A 80 -16.75 -4.64 21.99
CA LEU A 80 -17.56 -5.53 21.16
C LEU A 80 -17.95 -4.88 19.83
N ILE A 81 -18.30 -3.60 19.84
CA ILE A 81 -18.64 -2.86 18.61
C ILE A 81 -17.42 -2.77 17.69
N SER A 82 -16.25 -2.46 18.25
CA SER A 82 -15.02 -2.34 17.46
C SER A 82 -14.63 -3.66 16.79
N ILE A 83 -14.69 -4.78 17.50
CA ILE A 83 -14.46 -6.11 16.91
C ILE A 83 -15.50 -6.44 15.85
N PHE A 84 -16.77 -6.14 16.12
CA PHE A 84 -17.85 -6.36 15.16
C PHE A 84 -17.61 -5.58 13.85
N LEU A 85 -17.17 -4.32 13.93
CA LEU A 85 -16.85 -3.51 12.76
C LEU A 85 -15.66 -4.06 11.96
N VAL A 86 -14.62 -4.57 12.64
CA VAL A 86 -13.50 -5.28 11.98
C VAL A 86 -13.99 -6.55 11.29
N PHE A 87 -14.90 -7.29 11.93
CA PHE A 87 -15.51 -8.47 11.32
C PHE A 87 -16.35 -8.11 10.08
N VAL A 88 -17.16 -7.04 10.14
CA VAL A 88 -17.92 -6.53 8.99
C VAL A 88 -17.00 -6.13 7.84
N LEU A 89 -15.91 -5.42 8.13
CA LEU A 89 -14.90 -5.09 7.11
C LEU A 89 -14.27 -6.35 6.51
N SER A 90 -13.94 -7.33 7.35
CA SER A 90 -13.38 -8.61 6.90
C SER A 90 -14.37 -9.36 6.00
N VAL A 91 -15.67 -9.36 6.33
CA VAL A 91 -16.74 -9.93 5.50
C VAL A 91 -16.80 -9.23 4.14
N TYR A 92 -16.77 -7.90 4.11
CA TYR A 92 -16.73 -7.14 2.86
C TYR A 92 -15.51 -7.50 2.00
N LEU A 93 -14.31 -7.55 2.58
CA LEU A 93 -13.09 -7.90 1.86
C LEU A 93 -13.10 -9.37 1.40
N SER A 94 -13.77 -10.25 2.13
CA SER A 94 -13.92 -11.67 1.78
C SER A 94 -14.79 -11.90 0.55
N LEU A 95 -15.58 -10.90 0.14
CA LEU A 95 -16.34 -10.96 -1.11
C LEU A 95 -15.40 -11.03 -2.33
N TYR A 96 -14.18 -10.49 -2.26
CA TYR A 96 -13.25 -10.52 -3.40
C TYR A 96 -12.66 -11.91 -3.66
N PRO A 97 -12.13 -12.65 -2.66
CA PRO A 97 -11.79 -14.07 -2.83
C PRO A 97 -12.99 -14.94 -3.22
N MET A 98 -14.19 -14.61 -2.72
CA MET A 98 -15.43 -15.27 -3.13
C MET A 98 -15.72 -15.08 -4.63
N ILE A 99 -15.59 -13.84 -5.13
CA ILE A 99 -15.73 -13.51 -6.56
C ILE A 99 -14.63 -14.17 -7.37
N PHE A 100 -13.38 -14.20 -6.88
CA PHE A 100 -12.27 -14.91 -7.53
C PHE A 100 -12.62 -16.37 -7.79
N VAL A 101 -13.08 -17.07 -6.75
CA VAL A 101 -13.46 -18.49 -6.86
C VAL A 101 -14.68 -18.68 -7.76
N LEU A 102 -15.68 -17.79 -7.70
CA LEU A 102 -16.83 -17.78 -8.60
C LEU A 102 -16.40 -17.67 -10.07
N LEU A 103 -15.60 -16.66 -10.40
CA LEU A 103 -15.14 -16.40 -11.76
C LEU A 103 -14.22 -17.51 -12.26
N LEU A 104 -13.35 -18.04 -11.41
CA LEU A 104 -12.47 -19.16 -11.76
C LEU A 104 -13.28 -20.41 -12.11
N GLN A 105 -14.30 -20.74 -11.31
CA GLN A 105 -15.17 -21.87 -11.58
C GLN A 105 -16.08 -21.63 -12.80
N TYR A 106 -16.46 -20.38 -13.05
CA TYR A 106 -17.26 -20.02 -14.21
C TYR A 106 -16.47 -20.11 -15.52
N PHE A 107 -15.29 -19.48 -15.60
CA PHE A 107 -14.52 -19.41 -16.86
C PHE A 107 -13.56 -20.59 -17.08
N CYS A 108 -13.10 -21.24 -16.01
CA CYS A 108 -12.09 -22.30 -16.10
C CYS A 108 -12.54 -23.57 -15.37
N THR A 109 -13.61 -24.22 -15.86
CA THR A 109 -14.22 -25.41 -15.23
C THR A 109 -13.27 -26.60 -15.11
N HIS A 110 -12.42 -26.82 -16.13
CA HIS A 110 -11.49 -27.96 -16.16
C HIS A 110 -10.23 -27.69 -15.33
N ILE A 111 -9.88 -28.65 -14.47
CA ILE A 111 -8.64 -28.62 -13.68
C ILE A 111 -7.48 -29.06 -14.58
N ASN A 112 -6.80 -28.10 -15.19
CA ASN A 112 -5.69 -28.29 -16.13
C ASN A 112 -4.65 -27.15 -16.02
N LEU A 113 -3.58 -27.23 -16.82
CA LEU A 113 -2.52 -26.20 -16.83
C LEU A 113 -3.04 -24.82 -17.23
N LYS A 114 -3.94 -24.71 -18.21
CA LYS A 114 -4.47 -23.42 -18.69
C LYS A 114 -5.22 -22.67 -17.57
N ARG A 115 -5.97 -23.39 -16.74
CA ARG A 115 -6.67 -22.84 -15.57
C ARG A 115 -5.69 -22.13 -14.62
N PHE A 116 -4.51 -22.67 -14.39
CA PHE A 116 -3.56 -22.12 -13.40
C PHE A 116 -2.48 -21.20 -13.99
N LEU A 117 -2.08 -21.41 -15.25
CA LEU A 117 -1.09 -20.56 -15.92
C LEU A 117 -1.66 -19.23 -16.42
N ILE A 118 -2.93 -19.21 -16.82
CA ILE A 118 -3.56 -18.02 -17.44
C ILE A 118 -4.80 -17.58 -16.67
N GLY A 119 -5.75 -18.51 -16.41
CA GLY A 119 -7.05 -18.14 -15.85
C GLY A 119 -6.98 -17.61 -14.42
N ALA A 120 -6.44 -18.40 -13.50
CA ALA A 120 -6.32 -18.05 -12.10
C ALA A 120 -5.55 -16.73 -11.86
N PRO A 121 -4.33 -16.51 -12.40
CA PRO A 121 -3.62 -15.24 -12.19
C PRO A 121 -4.37 -14.04 -12.79
N SER A 122 -5.01 -14.19 -13.96
CA SER A 122 -5.79 -13.12 -14.59
C SER A 122 -7.00 -12.72 -13.76
N ILE A 123 -7.75 -13.70 -13.27
CA ILE A 123 -8.94 -13.48 -12.44
C ILE A 123 -8.53 -12.91 -11.08
N TRP A 124 -7.46 -13.44 -10.47
CA TRP A 124 -6.95 -12.92 -9.19
C TRP A 124 -6.58 -11.46 -9.30
N PHE A 125 -5.76 -11.09 -10.30
CA PHE A 125 -5.39 -9.71 -10.58
C PHE A 125 -6.62 -8.82 -10.76
N PHE A 126 -7.60 -9.26 -11.55
CA PHE A 126 -8.84 -8.51 -11.75
C PHE A 126 -9.61 -8.31 -10.44
N THR A 127 -9.75 -9.33 -9.60
CA THR A 127 -10.46 -9.21 -8.33
C THR A 127 -9.72 -8.34 -7.31
N GLU A 128 -8.40 -8.39 -7.28
CA GLU A 128 -7.57 -7.51 -6.45
C GLU A 128 -7.64 -6.06 -6.92
N PHE A 129 -7.69 -5.82 -8.23
CA PHE A 129 -7.94 -4.50 -8.78
C PHE A 129 -9.31 -3.95 -8.34
N LEU A 130 -10.37 -4.76 -8.39
CA LEU A 130 -11.69 -4.36 -7.90
C LEU A 130 -11.65 -4.00 -6.40
N ARG A 131 -10.93 -4.79 -5.60
CA ARG A 131 -10.71 -4.53 -4.16
C ARG A 131 -9.96 -3.23 -3.92
N GLY A 132 -9.00 -2.90 -4.77
CA GLY A 132 -8.23 -1.66 -4.73
C GLY A 132 -8.94 -0.42 -5.30
N LYS A 133 -10.17 -0.54 -5.82
CA LYS A 133 -10.89 0.58 -6.47
C LYS A 133 -12.30 0.84 -5.93
N ILE A 134 -13.08 -0.21 -5.68
CA ILE A 134 -14.47 -0.07 -5.21
C ILE A 134 -14.49 0.63 -3.84
N PHE A 135 -15.44 1.55 -3.63
CA PHE A 135 -15.59 2.33 -2.38
C PHE A 135 -14.30 2.99 -1.89
N THR A 136 -13.50 3.56 -2.80
CA THR A 136 -12.16 4.18 -2.61
C THR A 136 -10.97 3.22 -2.61
N GLY A 137 -11.22 1.92 -2.40
CA GLY A 137 -10.21 0.87 -2.47
C GLY A 137 -9.49 0.60 -1.16
N PHE A 138 -9.25 -0.69 -0.90
CA PHE A 138 -8.44 -1.17 0.22
C PHE A 138 -7.48 -2.27 -0.27
N PRO A 139 -6.42 -1.94 -1.03
CA PRO A 139 -5.45 -2.89 -1.58
C PRO A 139 -4.41 -3.35 -0.53
N TRP A 140 -4.82 -3.56 0.72
CA TRP A 140 -3.97 -4.10 1.79
C TRP A 140 -3.73 -5.61 1.54
N LEU A 141 -2.59 -6.17 1.94
CA LEU A 141 -2.30 -7.62 1.86
C LEU A 141 -2.28 -8.23 0.43
N GLU A 142 -1.89 -7.48 -0.61
CA GLU A 142 -1.57 -8.15 -1.88
C GLU A 142 -0.45 -9.18 -1.66
N LEU A 143 -0.63 -10.41 -2.16
CA LEU A 143 0.28 -11.54 -1.91
C LEU A 143 1.74 -11.18 -2.25
N GLY A 144 1.95 -10.38 -3.28
CA GLY A 144 3.27 -9.97 -3.73
C GLY A 144 4.10 -9.23 -2.68
N TYR A 145 3.48 -8.55 -1.71
CA TYR A 145 4.22 -7.88 -0.63
C TYR A 145 5.01 -8.87 0.24
N SER A 146 4.53 -10.11 0.38
CA SER A 146 5.25 -11.17 1.11
C SER A 146 6.63 -11.49 0.52
N GLN A 147 6.87 -11.11 -0.74
CA GLN A 147 8.11 -11.41 -1.46
C GLN A 147 9.11 -10.25 -1.43
N ILE A 148 8.91 -9.21 -0.63
CA ILE A 148 9.87 -8.08 -0.57
C ILE A 148 11.31 -8.53 -0.24
N ASP A 149 11.43 -9.56 0.60
CA ASP A 149 12.69 -10.25 0.93
C ASP A 149 12.75 -11.68 0.35
N GLY A 150 11.76 -12.06 -0.48
CA GLY A 150 11.60 -13.39 -1.04
C GLY A 150 12.29 -13.57 -2.40
N PRO A 151 12.29 -14.80 -2.94
CA PRO A 151 12.94 -15.14 -4.20
C PRO A 151 12.31 -14.48 -5.44
N LEU A 152 11.10 -13.92 -5.32
CA LEU A 152 10.37 -13.31 -6.44
C LEU A 152 10.50 -11.77 -6.52
N LYS A 153 11.30 -11.14 -5.64
CA LYS A 153 11.39 -9.67 -5.56
C LYS A 153 11.81 -8.99 -6.86
N GLY A 154 12.66 -9.65 -7.68
CA GLY A 154 13.15 -9.12 -8.96
C GLY A 154 12.08 -8.90 -10.02
N ILE A 155 10.85 -9.37 -9.78
CA ILE A 155 9.68 -9.16 -10.65
C ILE A 155 9.04 -7.80 -10.41
N ALA A 156 9.13 -7.25 -9.19
CA ALA A 156 8.51 -5.96 -8.85
C ALA A 156 8.98 -4.80 -9.74
N PRO A 157 10.29 -4.62 -10.02
CA PRO A 157 10.75 -3.59 -10.95
C PRO A 157 10.20 -3.73 -12.38
N ILE A 158 9.68 -4.90 -12.78
CA ILE A 158 9.21 -5.16 -14.13
C ILE A 158 7.69 -5.05 -14.22
N PHE A 159 6.97 -5.75 -13.33
CA PHE A 159 5.51 -5.92 -13.39
C PHE A 159 4.80 -5.44 -12.11
N GLY A 160 5.53 -4.88 -11.15
CA GLY A 160 5.00 -4.46 -9.87
C GLY A 160 4.60 -5.62 -8.95
N VAL A 161 4.10 -5.27 -7.77
CA VAL A 161 3.63 -6.19 -6.73
C VAL A 161 2.54 -7.11 -7.25
N SER A 162 1.65 -6.62 -8.10
CA SER A 162 0.57 -7.42 -8.66
C SER A 162 1.10 -8.49 -9.64
N GLY A 163 2.22 -8.23 -10.31
CA GLY A 163 2.94 -9.24 -11.10
C GLY A 163 3.50 -10.37 -10.23
N ILE A 164 4.04 -10.04 -9.06
CA ILE A 164 4.46 -11.04 -8.07
C ILE A 164 3.25 -11.86 -7.60
N SER A 165 2.13 -11.20 -7.28
CA SER A 165 0.89 -11.86 -6.88
C SER A 165 0.43 -12.88 -7.95
N CYS A 166 0.47 -12.52 -9.24
CA CYS A 166 0.16 -13.45 -10.33
C CYS A 166 1.07 -14.69 -10.32
N ILE A 167 2.37 -14.52 -10.10
CA ILE A 167 3.33 -15.63 -10.06
C ILE A 167 3.11 -16.53 -8.83
N ILE A 168 2.76 -15.96 -7.68
CA ILE A 168 2.36 -16.74 -6.49
C ILE A 168 1.12 -17.59 -6.80
N ILE A 169 0.11 -17.03 -7.48
CA ILE A 169 -1.08 -17.79 -7.90
C ILE A 169 -0.72 -18.90 -8.87
N ILE A 170 0.18 -18.66 -9.83
CA ILE A 170 0.65 -19.68 -10.78
C ILE A 170 1.33 -20.83 -10.05
N ILE A 171 2.32 -20.53 -9.20
CA ILE A 171 3.07 -21.52 -8.41
C ILE A 171 2.11 -22.35 -7.54
N SER A 172 1.25 -21.68 -6.77
CA SER A 172 0.27 -22.34 -5.89
C SER A 172 -0.72 -23.21 -6.67
N GLY A 173 -1.15 -22.73 -7.84
CA GLY A 173 -2.07 -23.44 -8.73
C GLY A 173 -1.43 -24.68 -9.37
N LEU A 174 -0.17 -24.60 -9.78
CA LEU A 174 0.58 -25.74 -10.30
C LEU A 174 0.83 -26.81 -9.25
N ILE A 175 1.19 -26.41 -8.02
CA ILE A 175 1.30 -27.34 -6.88
C ILE A 175 -0.06 -27.98 -6.58
N SER A 176 -1.15 -27.21 -6.61
CA SER A 176 -2.51 -27.74 -6.45
C SER A 176 -2.90 -28.70 -7.58
N LEU A 177 -2.50 -28.43 -8.83
CA LEU A 177 -2.74 -29.32 -9.96
C LEU A 177 -2.00 -30.65 -9.78
N SER A 178 -0.72 -30.60 -9.41
CA SER A 178 0.09 -31.79 -9.10
C SER A 178 -0.57 -32.63 -8.00
N TRP A 179 -1.01 -32.00 -6.91
CA TRP A 179 -1.69 -32.66 -5.81
C TRP A 179 -3.01 -33.31 -6.23
N THR A 180 -3.83 -32.61 -7.02
CA THR A 180 -5.16 -33.08 -7.42
C THR A 180 -5.11 -34.18 -8.48
N LYS A 181 -4.15 -34.11 -9.42
CA LYS A 181 -3.97 -35.10 -10.49
C LYS A 181 -3.00 -36.22 -10.13
N LYS A 182 -2.25 -36.09 -9.04
CA LYS A 182 -1.15 -36.98 -8.65
C LYS A 182 -0.06 -37.10 -9.73
N GLU A 183 0.19 -36.01 -10.42
CA GLU A 183 1.19 -35.90 -11.49
C GLU A 183 2.37 -35.04 -11.01
N ILE A 184 3.60 -35.47 -11.28
CA ILE A 184 4.80 -34.74 -10.85
C ILE A 184 5.14 -33.54 -11.75
N PHE A 185 4.72 -33.58 -13.02
CA PHE A 185 5.09 -32.56 -14.02
C PHE A 185 4.70 -31.12 -13.62
N PRO A 186 3.46 -30.83 -13.13
CA PRO A 186 3.12 -29.47 -12.69
C PRO A 186 3.97 -28.99 -11.51
N LEU A 187 4.38 -29.90 -10.62
CA LEU A 187 5.27 -29.57 -9.50
C LEU A 187 6.67 -29.18 -10.01
N ILE A 188 7.24 -29.96 -10.93
CA ILE A 188 8.51 -29.65 -11.59
C ILE A 188 8.44 -28.30 -12.30
N LEU A 189 7.35 -28.04 -13.02
CA LEU A 189 7.13 -26.75 -13.69
C LEU A 189 7.08 -25.59 -12.69
N SER A 190 6.40 -25.77 -11.55
CA SER A 190 6.35 -24.76 -10.49
C SER A 190 7.73 -24.42 -9.93
N PHE A 191 8.56 -25.43 -9.65
CA PHE A 191 9.93 -25.21 -9.19
C PHE A 191 10.81 -24.59 -10.28
N SER A 192 10.61 -25.00 -11.54
CA SER A 192 11.33 -24.44 -12.69
C SER A 192 11.05 -22.94 -12.84
N ILE A 193 9.81 -22.49 -12.67
CA ILE A 193 9.45 -21.06 -12.70
C ILE A 193 10.19 -20.29 -11.60
N LEU A 194 10.25 -20.81 -10.37
CA LEU A 194 11.00 -20.17 -9.27
C LEU A 194 12.49 -20.04 -9.61
N ILE A 195 13.11 -21.12 -10.11
CA ILE A 195 14.53 -21.14 -10.48
C ILE A 195 14.83 -20.18 -11.64
N ILE A 196 13.97 -20.15 -12.67
CA ILE A 196 14.14 -19.29 -13.86
C ILE A 196 14.00 -17.81 -13.50
N LEU A 197 13.11 -17.46 -12.56
CA LEU A 197 12.87 -16.07 -12.18
C LEU A 197 13.84 -15.55 -11.11
N TYR A 198 14.48 -16.44 -10.33
CA TYR A 198 15.40 -16.06 -9.27
C TYR A 198 16.57 -15.14 -9.73
N PRO A 199 17.20 -15.34 -10.91
CA PRO A 199 18.25 -14.45 -11.41
C PRO A 199 17.84 -12.99 -11.56
N LEU A 200 16.53 -12.68 -11.71
CA LEU A 200 16.04 -11.30 -11.80
C LEU A 200 16.35 -10.49 -10.53
N ASN A 201 16.55 -11.15 -9.39
CA ASN A 201 16.89 -10.49 -8.12
C ASN A 201 18.26 -9.78 -8.15
N PHE A 202 19.14 -10.16 -9.09
CA PHE A 202 20.48 -9.59 -9.22
C PHE A 202 20.54 -8.43 -10.24
N LEU A 203 19.44 -8.18 -10.99
CA LEU A 203 19.37 -7.08 -11.94
C LEU A 203 19.17 -5.75 -11.20
N LYS A 204 20.09 -4.81 -11.42
CA LYS A 204 20.00 -3.46 -10.89
C LYS A 204 19.48 -2.50 -11.96
N TRP A 205 18.29 -1.96 -11.73
CA TRP A 205 17.65 -0.95 -12.59
C TRP A 205 18.01 0.49 -12.20
N TYR A 206 18.97 0.64 -11.28
CA TYR A 206 19.35 1.90 -10.69
C TYR A 206 20.87 1.99 -10.48
N THR A 207 21.36 3.21 -10.40
CA THR A 207 22.73 3.55 -9.99
C THR A 207 22.68 4.68 -8.98
N PHE A 208 23.53 4.66 -7.96
CA PHE A 208 23.68 5.80 -7.06
C PHE A 208 24.46 6.91 -7.74
N ASP A 209 24.01 8.15 -7.55
CA ASP A 209 24.79 9.31 -7.96
C ASP A 209 25.97 9.54 -7.01
N LYS A 210 26.97 10.30 -7.47
CA LYS A 210 28.12 10.71 -6.66
C LYS A 210 27.80 11.88 -5.72
N GLN A 211 26.63 12.50 -5.90
CA GLN A 211 26.16 13.55 -5.00
C GLN A 211 25.65 12.93 -3.70
N TYR A 212 25.95 13.59 -2.59
CA TYR A 212 25.52 13.19 -1.26
C TYR A 212 24.73 14.32 -0.62
N ILE A 213 23.69 13.96 0.10
CA ILE A 213 22.90 14.88 0.90
C ILE A 213 22.72 14.36 2.32
N LYS A 214 22.86 15.27 3.28
CA LYS A 214 22.65 14.99 4.70
C LYS A 214 21.18 15.25 5.04
N ILE A 215 20.48 14.21 5.48
CA ILE A 215 19.04 14.26 5.81
C ILE A 215 18.80 13.86 7.25
N ALA A 216 17.89 14.56 7.93
CA ALA A 216 17.39 14.23 9.25
C ALA A 216 15.88 13.91 9.19
N LEU A 217 15.47 12.69 9.56
CA LEU A 217 14.06 12.32 9.72
C LEU A 217 13.70 12.38 11.20
N VAL A 218 12.78 13.27 11.58
CA VAL A 218 12.44 13.54 12.98
C VAL A 218 11.25 12.71 13.42
N GLN A 219 11.42 11.90 14.47
CA GLN A 219 10.37 11.12 15.10
C GLN A 219 9.95 11.77 16.44
N GLY A 220 8.82 12.48 16.43
CA GLY A 220 8.38 13.29 17.56
C GLY A 220 7.81 12.49 18.74
N ASN A 221 7.30 11.28 18.49
CA ASN A 221 6.57 10.45 19.44
C ASN A 221 5.57 11.27 20.28
N VAL A 222 4.74 12.06 19.59
CA VAL A 222 3.71 12.88 20.22
C VAL A 222 2.44 12.04 20.36
N PRO A 223 1.89 11.87 21.58
CA PRO A 223 0.61 11.20 21.77
C PRO A 223 -0.53 11.85 20.99
N GLN A 224 -1.40 11.03 20.39
CA GLN A 224 -2.49 11.53 19.54
C GLN A 224 -3.47 12.45 20.30
N SER A 225 -3.69 12.22 21.60
CA SER A 225 -4.58 13.04 22.43
C SER A 225 -4.16 14.51 22.50
N LEU A 226 -2.85 14.79 22.39
CA LEU A 226 -2.33 16.16 22.45
C LEU A 226 -2.59 16.94 21.15
N TYR A 227 -2.80 16.27 20.01
CA TYR A 227 -3.12 16.92 18.74
C TYR A 227 -4.50 17.58 18.72
N PHE A 228 -5.40 17.16 19.63
CA PHE A 228 -6.75 17.71 19.74
C PHE A 228 -6.90 18.77 20.83
N ASP A 229 -5.85 19.02 21.63
CA ASP A 229 -5.84 20.07 22.66
C ASP A 229 -5.11 21.31 22.15
N ASN A 230 -5.88 22.38 21.87
CA ASN A 230 -5.36 23.66 21.38
C ASN A 230 -4.31 24.28 22.32
N ASN A 231 -4.33 23.96 23.62
CA ASN A 231 -3.34 24.46 24.57
C ASN A 231 -1.97 23.78 24.43
N GLN A 232 -1.91 22.61 23.76
CA GLN A 232 -0.70 21.80 23.60
C GLN A 232 0.07 22.12 22.32
N VAL A 233 -0.52 22.88 21.39
CA VAL A 233 0.11 23.23 20.09
C VAL A 233 1.51 23.80 20.30
N ASN A 234 1.65 24.79 21.19
CA ASN A 234 2.94 25.42 21.48
C ASN A 234 3.95 24.43 22.09
N LEU A 235 3.50 23.47 22.91
CA LEU A 235 4.36 22.46 23.51
C LEU A 235 4.86 21.47 22.44
N ILE A 236 3.98 21.04 21.53
CA ILE A 236 4.34 20.17 20.40
C ILE A 236 5.36 20.87 19.48
N LEU A 237 5.09 22.13 19.09
CA LEU A 237 6.01 22.90 18.27
C LEU A 237 7.36 23.13 18.96
N LYS A 238 7.36 23.46 20.26
CA LYS A 238 8.59 23.58 21.04
C LYS A 238 9.37 22.27 21.08
N LYS A 239 8.69 21.13 21.25
CA LYS A 239 9.31 19.80 21.24
C LYS A 239 9.98 19.51 19.89
N TYR A 240 9.27 19.68 18.78
CA TYR A 240 9.84 19.48 17.45
C TYR A 240 11.03 20.41 17.19
N MET A 241 10.95 21.68 17.60
CA MET A 241 12.06 22.62 17.48
C MET A 241 13.27 22.21 18.32
N GLN A 242 13.08 21.79 19.57
CA GLN A 242 14.17 21.32 20.44
C GLN A 242 14.89 20.10 19.84
N ILE A 243 14.14 19.15 19.28
CA ILE A 243 14.71 17.96 18.63
C ILE A 243 15.44 18.34 17.33
N THR A 244 14.94 19.35 16.62
CA THR A 244 15.46 19.78 15.31
C THR A 244 16.68 20.70 15.41
N GLU A 245 16.78 21.49 16.48
CA GLU A 245 17.82 22.53 16.64
C GLU A 245 19.25 22.04 16.40
N PRO A 246 19.68 20.87 16.92
CA PRO A 246 21.04 20.36 16.70
C PRO A 246 21.34 20.06 15.22
N PHE A 247 20.31 19.76 14.42
CA PHE A 247 20.45 19.35 13.03
C PHE A 247 20.45 20.52 12.05
N LEU A 248 19.94 21.70 12.44
CA LEU A 248 19.83 22.89 11.59
C LEU A 248 21.15 23.37 10.95
N LYS A 249 22.32 22.99 11.48
CA LYS A 249 23.63 23.33 10.90
C LYS A 249 24.30 22.19 10.14
N VAL A 250 23.84 20.95 10.34
CA VAL A 250 24.52 19.75 9.84
C VAL A 250 23.73 18.99 8.78
N SER A 251 22.40 19.06 8.80
CA SER A 251 21.53 18.50 7.75
C SER A 251 21.14 19.58 6.76
N LYS A 252 21.13 19.26 5.47
CA LYS A 252 20.59 20.16 4.45
C LYS A 252 19.06 20.09 4.42
N ILE A 253 18.50 18.89 4.63
CA ILE A 253 17.06 18.62 4.61
C ILE A 253 16.64 17.96 5.92
N ILE A 254 15.58 18.48 6.51
CA ILE A 254 14.94 17.97 7.72
C ILE A 254 13.50 17.60 7.37
N ILE A 255 13.03 16.44 7.84
CA ILE A 255 11.70 15.93 7.50
C ILE A 255 10.93 15.63 8.78
N TRP A 256 9.89 16.42 9.01
CA TRP A 256 8.90 16.18 10.05
C TRP A 256 7.74 15.32 9.49
N PRO A 257 7.09 14.52 10.34
CA PRO A 257 6.06 13.57 9.94
C PRO A 257 4.72 14.24 9.59
N GLU A 258 3.72 13.42 9.28
CA GLU A 258 2.35 13.85 8.98
C GLU A 258 1.76 14.64 10.15
N SER A 259 1.12 15.76 9.84
CA SER A 259 0.48 16.65 10.81
C SER A 259 1.38 17.09 11.97
N ALA A 260 2.70 17.11 11.81
CA ALA A 260 3.66 17.49 12.86
C ALA A 260 3.44 18.92 13.39
N ILE A 261 2.90 19.81 12.55
CA ILE A 261 2.42 21.13 12.96
C ILE A 261 0.91 21.00 13.23
N PRO A 262 0.47 20.92 14.50
CA PRO A 262 -0.91 20.62 14.88
C PRO A 262 -1.81 21.86 14.83
N CYS A 263 -1.68 22.67 13.78
CA CYS A 263 -2.51 23.85 13.57
C CYS A 263 -2.76 24.06 12.07
N TYR A 264 -3.81 24.80 11.77
CA TYR A 264 -4.07 25.22 10.39
C TYR A 264 -3.03 26.24 9.96
N ASP A 265 -2.57 26.12 8.72
CA ASP A 265 -1.59 27.03 8.13
C ASP A 265 -2.02 28.51 8.23
N ILE A 266 -3.31 28.81 8.06
CA ILE A 266 -3.87 30.16 8.21
C ILE A 266 -3.77 30.71 9.65
N ILE A 267 -3.83 29.84 10.66
CA ILE A 267 -3.73 30.23 12.08
C ILE A 267 -2.26 30.40 12.47
N CYS A 268 -1.39 29.54 11.95
CA CYS A 268 0.03 29.50 12.29
C CYS A 268 0.92 30.30 11.34
N ASP A 269 0.36 31.19 10.52
CA ASP A 269 1.10 31.90 9.47
C ASP A 269 2.34 32.65 9.99
N ASN A 270 2.19 33.39 11.10
CA ASN A 270 3.29 34.09 11.76
C ASN A 270 4.39 33.14 12.25
N PHE A 271 4.01 31.98 12.80
CA PHE A 271 4.96 30.95 13.23
C PHE A 271 5.72 30.38 12.03
N LEU A 272 5.01 30.07 10.94
CA LEU A 272 5.59 29.53 9.71
C LEU A 272 6.56 30.53 9.05
N MET A 273 6.20 31.81 8.98
CA MET A 273 7.11 32.87 8.49
C MET A 273 8.37 32.99 9.34
N ASN A 274 8.25 32.95 10.67
CA ASN A 274 9.41 33.02 11.56
C ASN A 274 10.30 31.78 11.43
N LEU A 275 9.69 30.59 11.30
CA LEU A 275 10.39 29.33 11.09
C LEU A 275 11.12 29.32 9.74
N ASP A 276 10.48 29.80 8.68
CA ASP A 276 11.07 29.96 7.34
C ASP A 276 12.34 30.82 7.39
N ARG A 277 12.25 32.02 8.00
CA ARG A 277 13.41 32.91 8.17
C ARG A 277 14.53 32.24 8.97
N LYS A 278 14.19 31.56 10.05
CA LYS A 278 15.16 30.83 10.88
C LYS A 278 15.88 29.75 10.09
N LEU A 279 15.15 28.98 9.28
CA LEU A 279 15.69 27.91 8.44
C LEU A 279 16.62 28.47 7.35
N LYS A 280 16.23 29.55 6.68
CA LYS A 280 17.07 30.26 5.69
C LYS A 280 18.39 30.74 6.28
N LEU A 281 18.35 31.37 7.46
CA LEU A 281 19.56 31.84 8.17
C LEU A 281 20.52 30.70 8.53
N LYS A 282 20.01 29.47 8.67
CA LYS A 282 20.81 28.26 8.95
C LYS A 282 21.11 27.45 7.70
N ASN A 283 20.69 27.90 6.51
CA ASN A 283 20.83 27.19 5.24
C ASN A 283 20.24 25.76 5.26
N SER A 284 19.18 25.57 6.04
CA SER A 284 18.45 24.31 6.20
C SER A 284 17.06 24.38 5.58
N ILE A 285 16.56 23.26 5.08
CA ILE A 285 15.22 23.15 4.50
C ILE A 285 14.41 22.16 5.34
N LEU A 286 13.17 22.53 5.66
CA LEU A 286 12.24 21.69 6.39
C LEU A 286 11.10 21.26 5.47
N ILE A 287 10.85 19.96 5.43
CA ILE A 287 9.64 19.35 4.87
C ILE A 287 8.77 18.89 6.03
N THR A 288 7.51 19.33 6.08
CA THR A 288 6.63 19.01 7.22
C THR A 288 5.19 18.79 6.80
N GLY A 289 4.50 17.91 7.53
CA GLY A 289 3.06 17.76 7.44
C GLY A 289 2.32 18.87 8.19
N ILE A 290 1.25 19.38 7.59
CA ILE A 290 0.36 20.40 8.17
C ILE A 290 -1.05 20.24 7.58
N THR A 291 -2.07 20.71 8.31
CA THR A 291 -3.42 20.85 7.73
C THR A 291 -3.55 22.22 7.06
N SER A 292 -3.71 22.25 5.74
CA SER A 292 -3.85 23.49 4.98
C SER A 292 -5.31 23.85 4.76
N PHE A 293 -5.66 25.12 4.89
CA PHE A 293 -6.96 25.64 4.47
C PHE A 293 -6.80 26.37 3.13
N TYR A 294 -7.52 25.97 2.09
CA TYR A 294 -7.46 26.59 0.75
C TYR A 294 -8.79 26.43 0.02
N GLN A 295 -9.24 27.44 -0.73
CA GLN A 295 -10.49 27.40 -1.51
C GLN A 295 -11.71 26.90 -0.69
N SER A 296 -11.81 27.32 0.58
CA SER A 296 -12.87 26.91 1.51
C SER A 296 -12.87 25.42 1.87
N GLY A 297 -11.73 24.74 1.74
CA GLY A 297 -11.55 23.33 2.07
C GLY A 297 -10.29 23.07 2.89
N TYR A 298 -10.34 22.03 3.72
CA TYR A 298 -9.20 21.58 4.51
C TYR A 298 -8.50 20.41 3.83
N TYR A 299 -7.17 20.46 3.77
CA TYR A 299 -6.33 19.45 3.14
C TYR A 299 -5.30 18.95 4.15
N ASN A 300 -4.98 17.67 4.08
CA ASN A 300 -3.78 17.13 4.71
C ASN A 300 -2.62 17.34 3.72
N SER A 301 -1.62 18.11 4.12
CA SER A 301 -0.63 18.66 3.19
C SER A 301 0.81 18.45 3.67
N ILE A 302 1.73 18.36 2.70
CA ILE A 302 3.16 18.55 2.92
C ILE A 302 3.51 19.97 2.47
N MET A 303 4.30 20.65 3.29
CA MET A 303 4.79 22.00 3.02
C MET A 303 6.32 22.06 3.11
N LEU A 304 6.92 22.99 2.36
CA LEU A 304 8.33 23.31 2.37
C LEU A 304 8.59 24.65 3.05
N LEU A 305 9.63 24.70 3.87
CA LEU A 305 10.13 25.90 4.56
C LEU A 305 11.65 25.98 4.44
N GLY A 306 12.22 27.18 4.43
CA GLY A 306 13.67 27.40 4.35
C GLY A 306 14.26 27.30 2.94
N ASN A 307 13.42 27.10 1.92
CA ASN A 307 13.84 27.00 0.52
C ASN A 307 14.13 28.40 -0.08
N ASP A 308 14.71 28.48 -1.29
CA ASP A 308 15.04 29.76 -1.93
C ASP A 308 13.80 30.69 -2.02
N GLN A 309 12.65 30.12 -2.37
CA GLN A 309 11.36 30.80 -2.28
C GLN A 309 10.91 30.92 -0.83
N SER A 310 10.72 32.15 -0.37
CA SER A 310 10.18 32.42 0.97
C SER A 310 8.80 31.83 1.12
N TYR A 311 8.47 31.40 2.33
CA TYR A 311 7.11 30.98 2.64
C TYR A 311 6.13 32.14 2.44
N GLU A 312 5.08 31.88 1.66
CA GLU A 312 3.88 32.71 1.57
C GLU A 312 2.68 31.77 1.57
N TYR A 313 1.63 32.15 2.29
CA TYR A 313 0.43 31.33 2.47
C TYR A 313 -0.19 30.84 1.14
N ASN A 314 -0.21 31.72 0.12
CA ASN A 314 -0.80 31.46 -1.19
C ASN A 314 0.10 30.63 -2.14
N LEU A 315 1.31 30.24 -1.73
CA LEU A 315 2.21 29.52 -2.61
C LEU A 315 1.68 28.13 -2.96
N LYS A 316 1.92 27.77 -4.23
CA LYS A 316 1.51 26.51 -4.85
C LYS A 316 2.43 25.33 -4.49
N HIS A 317 3.48 25.53 -3.70
CA HIS A 317 4.49 24.50 -3.36
C HIS A 317 4.06 23.63 -2.17
N LYS A 318 2.81 23.17 -2.20
CA LYS A 318 2.23 22.21 -1.25
C LYS A 318 1.86 20.95 -2.00
N TYR A 319 2.09 19.80 -1.39
CA TYR A 319 1.48 18.54 -1.84
C TYR A 319 0.25 18.28 -0.97
N ASN A 320 -0.90 18.05 -1.59
CA ASN A 320 -2.15 17.75 -0.88
C ASN A 320 -2.50 16.27 -1.03
N LYS A 321 -2.82 15.59 0.06
CA LYS A 321 -3.21 14.18 0.09
C LYS A 321 -4.39 13.92 -0.85
N HIS A 322 -4.25 12.95 -1.76
CA HIS A 322 -5.27 12.55 -2.71
C HIS A 322 -6.11 11.38 -2.19
N TYR A 323 -5.48 10.29 -1.74
CA TYR A 323 -6.20 9.17 -1.13
C TYR A 323 -6.40 9.41 0.36
N LEU A 324 -7.64 9.74 0.71
CA LEU A 324 -8.09 9.94 2.07
C LEU A 324 -8.53 8.61 2.69
N VAL A 325 -8.22 8.41 3.97
CA VAL A 325 -8.63 7.23 4.72
C VAL A 325 -10.16 7.23 4.89
N PRO A 326 -10.86 6.18 4.44
CA PRO A 326 -12.30 6.04 4.66
C PRO A 326 -12.67 6.06 6.14
N PHE A 327 -13.72 6.82 6.49
CA PHE A 327 -14.22 7.05 7.86
C PHE A 327 -13.27 7.81 8.80
N GLY A 328 -11.97 7.87 8.51
CA GLY A 328 -11.00 8.69 9.26
C GLY A 328 -10.87 10.12 8.74
N GLU A 329 -10.74 10.30 7.42
CA GLU A 329 -10.50 11.61 6.79
C GLU A 329 -11.63 12.03 5.83
N THR A 330 -12.43 11.08 5.38
CA THR A 330 -13.57 11.31 4.50
C THR A 330 -14.67 10.32 4.81
N LEU A 331 -15.92 10.72 4.62
CA LEU A 331 -17.07 9.82 4.71
C LEU A 331 -17.39 9.22 3.33
N PRO A 332 -17.21 7.90 3.10
CA PRO A 332 -17.65 7.26 1.87
C PRO A 332 -19.17 7.40 1.73
N ILE A 333 -19.68 7.57 0.50
CA ILE A 333 -21.13 7.65 0.21
C ILE A 333 -21.88 8.49 1.27
N LYS A 334 -21.46 9.75 1.42
CA LYS A 334 -21.88 10.66 2.50
C LYS A 334 -23.40 10.60 2.80
N ASN A 335 -24.22 10.59 1.75
CA ASN A 335 -25.69 10.57 1.88
C ASN A 335 -26.23 9.29 2.57
N PHE A 336 -25.52 8.17 2.49
CA PHE A 336 -25.93 6.91 3.11
C PHE A 336 -25.43 6.81 4.56
N PHE A 337 -24.15 7.07 4.81
CA PHE A 337 -23.55 6.87 6.13
C PHE A 337 -23.77 8.04 7.10
N GLN A 338 -23.87 9.28 6.62
CA GLN A 338 -23.99 10.44 7.49
C GLN A 338 -25.26 10.42 8.37
N PRO A 339 -26.45 10.06 7.86
CA PRO A 339 -27.64 9.94 8.70
C PRO A 339 -27.51 8.85 9.77
N ILE A 340 -26.82 7.75 9.46
CA ILE A 340 -26.62 6.63 10.39
C ILE A 340 -25.67 7.07 11.51
N LEU A 341 -24.50 7.63 11.15
CA LEU A 341 -23.49 8.06 12.11
C LEU A 341 -23.99 9.17 13.05
N LYS A 342 -24.79 10.10 12.53
CA LYS A 342 -25.43 11.14 13.34
C LYS A 342 -26.33 10.57 14.44
N LYS A 343 -27.01 9.44 14.22
CA LYS A 343 -27.82 8.78 15.25
C LYS A 343 -26.98 8.25 16.42
N PHE A 344 -25.69 7.99 16.18
CA PHE A 344 -24.73 7.55 17.19
C PHE A 344 -23.84 8.70 17.71
N GLY A 345 -24.15 9.96 17.36
CA GLY A 345 -23.36 11.13 17.78
C GLY A 345 -21.99 11.25 17.11
N ILE A 346 -21.72 10.48 16.06
CA ILE A 346 -20.42 10.47 15.37
C ILE A 346 -20.40 11.54 14.28
N PHE A 347 -19.47 12.49 14.40
CA PHE A 347 -19.23 13.54 13.41
C PHE A 347 -17.85 13.37 12.77
N ILE A 348 -17.83 13.12 11.46
CA ILE A 348 -16.58 12.99 10.69
C ILE A 348 -16.30 14.32 9.98
N PHE A 349 -15.22 14.97 10.39
CA PHE A 349 -14.65 16.09 9.64
C PHE A 349 -14.10 15.58 8.30
N SER A 350 -14.54 16.17 7.19
CA SER A 350 -14.17 15.69 5.86
C SER A 350 -13.10 16.60 5.25
N LEU A 351 -11.92 16.03 5.02
CA LEU A 351 -10.87 16.65 4.24
C LEU A 351 -11.22 16.63 2.75
N GLN A 352 -10.64 17.57 2.01
CA GLN A 352 -10.68 17.63 0.56
C GLN A 352 -9.54 16.82 -0.05
N ARG A 353 -9.78 16.30 -1.25
CA ARG A 353 -8.79 15.54 -2.01
C ARG A 353 -7.91 16.47 -2.83
N GLY A 354 -6.59 16.29 -2.72
CA GLY A 354 -5.62 16.89 -3.64
C GLY A 354 -5.75 16.32 -5.07
N LYS A 355 -4.99 16.88 -6.02
CA LYS A 355 -4.95 16.36 -7.39
C LYS A 355 -4.27 14.98 -7.44
N TYR A 356 -4.70 14.11 -8.35
CA TYR A 356 -4.00 12.83 -8.57
C TYR A 356 -2.57 13.07 -9.11
N LEU A 357 -2.47 14.00 -10.08
CA LEU A 357 -1.31 14.67 -10.67
C LEU A 357 -0.61 15.70 -9.75
N GLN A 358 0.37 15.29 -8.95
CA GLN A 358 1.30 16.07 -8.14
C GLN A 358 2.54 16.68 -8.84
N PRO A 359 2.89 17.99 -8.82
CA PRO A 359 4.30 18.34 -9.04
C PRO A 359 5.19 17.77 -7.93
N GLN A 360 6.44 17.45 -8.27
CA GLN A 360 7.47 17.05 -7.29
C GLN A 360 7.86 18.24 -6.40
N LEU A 361 8.41 17.94 -5.22
CA LEU A 361 9.06 18.94 -4.37
C LEU A 361 10.50 19.10 -4.86
N ASN A 362 10.86 20.31 -5.32
CA ASN A 362 12.22 20.63 -5.75
C ASN A 362 12.99 21.32 -4.61
N ILE A 363 14.06 20.66 -4.15
CA ILE A 363 14.82 21.05 -2.96
C ILE A 363 16.31 20.92 -3.27
N SER A 364 17.04 22.03 -3.33
CA SER A 364 18.49 22.02 -3.57
C SER A 364 18.92 21.18 -4.79
N ASN A 365 18.17 21.30 -5.90
CA ASN A 365 18.31 20.53 -7.14
C ASN A 365 17.92 19.05 -7.08
N PHE A 366 17.40 18.57 -5.95
CA PHE A 366 16.83 17.22 -5.83
C PHE A 366 15.31 17.24 -5.96
N HIS A 367 14.76 16.23 -6.63
CA HIS A 367 13.33 16.07 -6.87
C HIS A 367 12.76 14.95 -5.99
N PHE A 368 11.82 15.32 -5.11
CA PHE A 368 11.13 14.37 -4.25
C PHE A 368 9.72 14.14 -4.78
N THR A 369 9.33 12.88 -4.92
CA THR A 369 7.93 12.48 -5.16
C THR A 369 7.27 12.20 -3.80
N PRO A 370 6.42 13.11 -3.30
CA PRO A 370 5.78 12.96 -1.99
C PRO A 370 4.56 12.03 -2.02
N SER A 371 4.27 11.44 -0.87
CA SER A 371 3.02 10.77 -0.52
C SER A 371 2.77 10.90 0.99
N ILE A 372 1.50 10.80 1.41
CA ILE A 372 1.12 10.91 2.81
C ILE A 372 0.45 9.62 3.29
N CYS A 373 1.03 8.99 4.32
CA CYS A 373 0.48 7.84 5.03
C CYS A 373 -0.05 6.76 4.09
N TYR A 374 -1.38 6.56 4.11
CA TYR A 374 -2.13 5.55 3.37
C TYR A 374 -1.86 5.58 1.85
N GLU A 375 -1.43 6.71 1.28
CA GLU A 375 -1.15 6.82 -0.16
C GLU A 375 -0.04 5.89 -0.65
N ILE A 376 0.91 5.53 0.22
CA ILE A 376 2.08 4.75 -0.18
C ILE A 376 1.71 3.31 -0.60
N ILE A 377 0.52 2.81 -0.24
CA ILE A 377 0.08 1.47 -0.64
C ILE A 377 -0.53 1.45 -2.05
N PHE A 378 -0.82 2.62 -2.64
CA PHE A 378 -1.43 2.71 -3.97
C PHE A 378 -0.35 2.77 -5.05
N SER A 379 0.03 1.58 -5.53
CA SER A 379 1.16 1.38 -6.44
C SER A 379 1.15 2.30 -7.66
N GLU A 380 0.02 2.35 -8.36
CA GLU A 380 -0.18 3.16 -9.57
C GLU A 380 -0.18 4.67 -9.30
N LYS A 381 -0.58 5.11 -8.10
CA LYS A 381 -0.52 6.53 -7.72
C LYS A 381 0.93 6.96 -7.58
N ILE A 382 1.72 6.19 -6.84
CA ILE A 382 3.13 6.47 -6.65
C ILE A 382 3.84 6.44 -8.00
N ARG A 383 3.64 5.37 -8.78
CA ARG A 383 4.20 5.24 -10.14
C ARG A 383 3.92 6.47 -11.00
N ASN A 384 2.66 6.89 -11.11
CA ASN A 384 2.27 8.00 -11.98
C ASN A 384 2.82 9.37 -11.52
N ASN A 385 3.25 9.50 -10.25
CA ASN A 385 3.86 10.72 -9.73
C ASN A 385 5.40 10.65 -9.73
N VAL A 386 5.98 9.49 -10.07
CA VAL A 386 7.42 9.35 -10.31
C VAL A 386 7.72 9.77 -11.74
N GLN A 387 8.66 10.69 -11.88
CA GLN A 387 9.22 11.16 -13.14
C GLN A 387 10.65 10.62 -13.32
N SER A 388 11.21 10.71 -14.54
CA SER A 388 12.57 10.23 -14.83
C SER A 388 13.67 10.93 -14.02
N ASN A 389 13.46 12.19 -13.67
CA ASN A 389 14.32 13.01 -12.82
C ASN A 389 14.05 12.86 -11.31
N THR A 390 13.14 11.96 -10.88
CA THR A 390 12.90 11.74 -9.44
C THR A 390 14.18 11.22 -8.78
N ASP A 391 14.61 11.87 -7.71
CA ASP A 391 15.78 11.47 -6.93
C ASP A 391 15.39 10.59 -5.74
N PHE A 392 14.30 10.98 -5.06
CA PHE A 392 13.82 10.32 -3.85
C PHE A 392 12.30 10.16 -3.86
N LEU A 393 11.81 9.07 -3.27
CA LEU A 393 10.45 9.00 -2.78
C LEU A 393 10.42 9.57 -1.36
N LEU A 394 9.34 10.27 -1.02
CA LEU A 394 9.09 10.78 0.32
C LEU A 394 7.73 10.31 0.81
N THR A 395 7.69 9.73 2.01
CA THR A 395 6.45 9.45 2.73
C THR A 395 6.51 10.02 4.12
N ILE A 396 5.52 10.83 4.47
CA ILE A 396 5.28 11.22 5.86
C ILE A 396 4.02 10.53 6.38
N SER A 397 4.04 10.03 7.62
CA SER A 397 2.95 9.23 8.19
C SER A 397 2.74 9.54 9.67
N ASN A 398 1.54 9.31 10.18
CA ASN A 398 1.28 9.19 11.61
C ASN A 398 0.71 7.81 11.89
N ASP A 399 1.55 6.84 12.27
CA ASP A 399 1.13 5.45 12.46
C ASP A 399 0.53 5.18 13.85
N ILE A 400 0.24 6.22 14.64
CA ILE A 400 -0.40 6.05 15.95
C ILE A 400 -1.79 5.41 15.84
N TRP A 401 -2.45 5.57 14.68
CA TRP A 401 -3.72 4.96 14.37
C TRP A 401 -3.70 3.43 14.47
N PHE A 402 -2.56 2.80 14.19
CA PHE A 402 -2.44 1.33 14.18
C PHE A 402 -2.09 0.74 15.56
N GLY A 403 -1.60 1.56 16.49
CA GLY A 403 -1.12 1.11 17.80
C GLY A 403 0.12 0.22 17.76
N ASN A 404 0.46 -0.39 18.90
CA ASN A 404 1.55 -1.37 18.98
C ASN A 404 1.08 -2.75 18.51
N THR A 405 0.81 -2.86 17.21
CA THR A 405 0.26 -4.05 16.55
C THR A 405 1.05 -4.36 15.26
N ILE A 406 0.58 -5.31 14.45
CA ILE A 406 1.20 -5.65 13.15
C ILE A 406 0.95 -4.60 12.05
N GLY A 407 0.01 -3.66 12.24
CA GLY A 407 -0.39 -2.69 11.22
C GLY A 407 0.76 -1.83 10.66
N PRO A 408 1.61 -1.18 11.50
CA PRO A 408 2.75 -0.39 11.04
C PRO A 408 3.79 -1.21 10.28
N TRP A 409 3.96 -2.49 10.66
CA TRP A 409 4.88 -3.41 10.00
C TRP A 409 4.40 -3.77 8.59
N GLN A 410 3.12 -4.11 8.44
CA GLN A 410 2.50 -4.30 7.12
C GLN A 410 2.59 -3.03 6.27
N HIS A 411 2.36 -1.85 6.87
CA HIS A 411 2.48 -0.57 6.19
C HIS A 411 3.91 -0.30 5.70
N LEU A 412 4.93 -0.59 6.52
CA LEU A 412 6.33 -0.50 6.14
C LEU A 412 6.66 -1.48 5.00
N GLN A 413 6.18 -2.73 5.07
CA GLN A 413 6.40 -3.74 4.03
C GLN A 413 5.92 -3.25 2.65
N MET A 414 4.73 -2.64 2.61
CA MET A 414 4.17 -2.07 1.38
C MET A 414 4.95 -0.84 0.91
N ALA A 415 5.43 0.00 1.83
CA ALA A 415 6.28 1.14 1.51
C ALA A 415 7.61 0.70 0.89
N ARG A 416 8.24 -0.37 1.43
CA ARG A 416 9.46 -0.95 0.88
C ARG A 416 9.30 -1.40 -0.57
N MET A 417 8.14 -1.96 -0.90
CA MET A 417 7.82 -2.37 -2.27
C MET A 417 7.80 -1.18 -3.24
N ARG A 418 7.38 0.01 -2.81
CA ARG A 418 7.42 1.21 -3.68
C ARG A 418 8.84 1.58 -4.08
N ALA A 419 9.79 1.47 -3.14
CA ALA A 419 11.20 1.72 -3.40
C ALA A 419 11.75 0.73 -4.44
N LEU A 420 11.49 -0.57 -4.23
CA LEU A 420 11.89 -1.64 -5.14
C LEU A 420 11.29 -1.48 -6.54
N GLU A 421 9.98 -1.24 -6.63
CA GLU A 421 9.28 -1.13 -7.91
C GLU A 421 9.74 0.05 -8.76
N THR A 422 10.12 1.16 -8.12
CA THR A 422 10.52 2.39 -8.82
C THR A 422 12.03 2.53 -8.98
N GLY A 423 12.81 1.72 -8.28
CA GLY A 423 14.26 1.86 -8.22
C GLY A 423 14.67 3.18 -7.55
N LYS A 424 13.90 3.64 -6.57
CA LYS A 424 14.12 4.92 -5.87
C LYS A 424 14.32 4.73 -4.38
N THR A 425 15.28 5.46 -3.82
CA THR A 425 15.44 5.55 -2.36
C THR A 425 14.20 6.20 -1.75
N LEU A 426 13.62 5.56 -0.74
CA LEU A 426 12.43 6.06 -0.03
C LEU A 426 12.79 6.55 1.37
N LEU A 427 12.40 7.79 1.65
CA LEU A 427 12.50 8.42 2.95
C LEU A 427 11.13 8.37 3.63
N ARG A 428 11.05 7.63 4.73
CA ARG A 428 9.81 7.49 5.51
C ARG A 428 9.98 8.15 6.87
N SER A 429 9.31 9.27 7.10
CA SER A 429 9.25 9.95 8.41
C SER A 429 7.90 9.69 9.06
N SER A 430 7.90 9.18 10.29
CA SER A 430 6.66 8.90 11.02
C SER A 430 6.68 9.50 12.43
N ASN A 431 5.51 9.83 12.99
CA ASN A 431 5.44 10.39 14.35
C ASN A 431 5.91 9.40 15.42
N ASN A 432 5.37 8.19 15.43
CA ASN A 432 5.68 7.13 16.40
C ASN A 432 5.77 5.73 15.77
N GLY A 433 5.57 5.65 14.45
CA GLY A 433 5.68 4.43 13.66
C GLY A 433 7.14 4.07 13.40
N ILE A 434 7.35 3.35 12.30
CA ILE A 434 8.71 3.01 11.87
C ILE A 434 9.20 4.09 10.92
N THR A 435 10.06 4.98 11.44
CA THR A 435 10.85 5.93 10.64
C THR A 435 12.04 5.20 10.04
N ALA A 436 12.22 5.28 8.72
CA ALA A 436 13.23 4.50 8.01
C ALA A 436 13.69 5.13 6.70
N ILE A 437 14.91 4.78 6.29
CA ILE A 437 15.44 4.99 4.95
C ILE A 437 15.50 3.64 4.26
N ILE A 438 14.89 3.55 3.08
CA ILE A 438 14.78 2.32 2.30
C ILE A 438 15.55 2.50 0.99
N ASN A 439 16.41 1.55 0.67
CA ASN A 439 17.20 1.53 -0.55
C ASN A 439 16.32 1.24 -1.79
N PRO A 440 16.80 1.56 -3.00
CA PRO A 440 16.11 1.28 -4.27
C PRO A 440 15.79 -0.20 -4.53
N ASP A 441 16.38 -1.13 -3.79
CA ASP A 441 16.10 -2.57 -3.87
C ASP A 441 15.11 -3.06 -2.80
N GLY A 442 14.50 -2.14 -2.04
CA GLY A 442 13.55 -2.44 -0.97
C GLY A 442 14.20 -2.83 0.36
N THR A 443 15.53 -2.86 0.48
CA THR A 443 16.22 -3.15 1.75
C THR A 443 16.17 -1.96 2.71
N LEU A 444 16.08 -2.21 4.01
CA LEU A 444 16.14 -1.17 5.03
C LEU A 444 17.60 -0.75 5.23
N LYS A 445 17.93 0.49 4.85
CA LYS A 445 19.27 1.06 5.10
C LYS A 445 19.45 1.38 6.57
N SER A 446 18.49 2.08 7.15
CA SER A 446 18.48 2.47 8.55
C SER A 446 17.03 2.69 9.02
N LYS A 447 16.78 2.50 10.33
CA LYS A 447 15.45 2.66 10.92
C LYS A 447 15.55 3.05 12.40
N LEU A 448 14.53 3.73 12.90
CA LEU A 448 14.29 3.94 14.32
C LEU A 448 13.29 2.89 14.86
N PRO A 449 13.38 2.52 16.14
CA PRO A 449 12.31 1.80 16.83
C PRO A 449 10.99 2.58 16.82
N GLN A 450 9.88 1.88 17.03
CA GLN A 450 8.58 2.53 17.25
C GLN A 450 8.52 3.16 18.65
N PHE A 451 7.63 4.14 18.84
CA PHE A 451 7.33 4.73 20.13
C PHE A 451 8.53 5.37 20.88
N VAL A 452 9.57 5.77 20.15
CA VAL A 452 10.71 6.53 20.70
C VAL A 452 10.77 7.93 20.08
N CYS A 453 11.22 8.90 20.86
CA CYS A 453 11.47 10.26 20.36
C CYS A 453 12.94 10.36 19.97
N ASP A 454 13.23 10.43 18.66
CA ASP A 454 14.61 10.40 18.15
C ASP A 454 14.70 10.97 16.72
N VAL A 455 15.90 11.11 16.18
CA VAL A 455 16.17 11.62 14.82
C VAL A 455 17.05 10.64 14.06
N LEU A 456 16.56 10.19 12.90
CA LEU A 456 17.35 9.38 11.98
C LEU A 456 18.15 10.31 11.07
N PHE A 457 19.43 10.52 11.41
CA PHE A 457 20.34 11.36 10.64
C PHE A 457 21.28 10.51 9.78
N GLU A 458 21.28 10.73 8.48
CA GLU A 458 22.00 9.91 7.51
C GLU A 458 22.56 10.72 6.34
N ILE A 459 23.64 10.20 5.75
CA ILE A 459 24.19 10.68 4.48
C ILE A 459 23.70 9.73 3.39
N ILE A 460 22.97 10.26 2.42
CA ILE A 460 22.38 9.47 1.35
C ILE A 460 22.74 10.01 -0.02
N SER A 461 22.73 9.12 -1.01
CA SER A 461 22.86 9.47 -2.42
C SER A 461 21.54 9.22 -3.13
N PRO A 462 21.15 10.08 -4.08
CA PRO A 462 19.98 9.82 -4.91
C PRO A 462 20.26 8.63 -5.83
N SER A 463 19.18 7.97 -6.23
CA SER A 463 19.22 6.84 -7.15
C SER A 463 18.72 7.28 -8.53
N LYS A 464 19.59 7.21 -9.52
CA LYS A 464 19.28 7.43 -10.94
C LYS A 464 18.88 6.11 -11.60
N GLY A 465 18.14 6.21 -12.70
CA GLY A 465 17.52 5.06 -13.37
C GLY A 465 16.01 5.05 -13.21
N VAL A 466 15.36 4.29 -14.08
CA VAL A 466 13.91 4.12 -14.13
C VAL A 466 13.65 2.65 -14.45
N THR A 467 12.80 2.01 -13.66
CA THR A 467 12.44 0.60 -13.87
C THR A 467 11.41 0.45 -15.00
N PRO A 468 11.30 -0.72 -15.65
CA PRO A 468 10.23 -0.97 -16.62
C PRO A 468 8.84 -0.75 -16.04
N TYR A 469 8.64 -1.07 -14.76
CA TYR A 469 7.38 -0.84 -14.07
C TYR A 469 7.00 0.64 -14.04
N VAL A 470 7.94 1.58 -13.88
CA VAL A 470 7.60 3.01 -13.93
C VAL A 470 6.97 3.41 -15.27
N PHE A 471 7.49 2.89 -16.38
CA PHE A 471 6.95 3.17 -17.72
C PHE A 471 5.62 2.48 -17.98
N PHE A 472 5.56 1.15 -17.82
CA PHE A 472 4.40 0.37 -18.23
C PHE A 472 3.33 0.20 -17.14
N GLY A 473 3.73 0.29 -15.88
CA GLY A 473 2.87 -0.03 -14.74
C GLY A 473 2.28 -1.43 -14.86
N SER A 474 1.02 -1.55 -14.47
CA SER A 474 0.25 -2.79 -14.61
C SER A 474 -0.28 -3.07 -16.02
N MET A 475 -0.01 -2.22 -17.02
CA MET A 475 -0.53 -2.38 -18.40
C MET A 475 -0.23 -3.76 -19.01
N PRO A 476 0.98 -4.33 -18.89
CA PRO A 476 1.27 -5.64 -19.49
C PRO A 476 0.39 -6.76 -18.92
N ILE A 477 0.10 -6.70 -17.61
CA ILE A 477 -0.78 -7.66 -16.95
C ILE A 477 -2.22 -7.46 -17.44
N TRP A 478 -2.67 -6.21 -17.57
CA TRP A 478 -4.00 -5.90 -18.11
C TRP A 478 -4.24 -6.46 -19.51
N ILE A 479 -3.24 -6.39 -20.39
CA ILE A 479 -3.34 -6.99 -21.74
C ILE A 479 -3.60 -8.48 -21.65
N ILE A 480 -2.86 -9.20 -20.80
CA ILE A 480 -3.05 -10.65 -20.56
C ILE A 480 -4.46 -10.93 -20.03
N VAL A 481 -4.93 -10.14 -19.06
CA VAL A 481 -6.27 -10.28 -18.48
C VAL A 481 -7.37 -10.07 -19.52
N ILE A 482 -7.25 -9.04 -20.35
CA ILE A 482 -8.22 -8.73 -21.41
C ILE A 482 -8.25 -9.87 -22.45
N ILE A 483 -7.08 -10.32 -22.91
CA ILE A 483 -6.98 -11.45 -23.86
C ILE A 483 -7.62 -12.70 -23.27
N PHE A 484 -7.35 -13.00 -21.99
CA PHE A 484 -7.93 -14.14 -21.31
C PHE A 484 -9.47 -14.08 -21.26
N PHE A 485 -10.05 -12.92 -20.89
CA PHE A 485 -11.50 -12.77 -20.84
C PHE A 485 -12.14 -12.86 -22.23
N ILE A 486 -11.54 -12.24 -23.25
CA ILE A 486 -12.02 -12.33 -24.65
C ILE A 486 -12.00 -13.79 -25.11
N TYR A 487 -10.87 -14.49 -24.95
CA TYR A 487 -10.75 -15.90 -25.30
C TYR A 487 -11.78 -16.77 -24.58
N SER A 488 -11.96 -16.55 -23.27
CA SER A 488 -12.90 -17.32 -22.46
C SER A 488 -14.36 -17.10 -22.86
N ILE A 489 -14.73 -15.86 -23.23
CA ILE A 489 -16.07 -15.53 -23.74
C ILE A 489 -16.31 -16.21 -25.10
N ILE A 490 -15.37 -16.08 -26.05
CA ILE A 490 -15.50 -16.67 -27.39
C ILE A 490 -15.68 -18.19 -27.30
N TYR A 491 -14.84 -18.86 -26.50
CA TYR A 491 -14.88 -20.31 -26.34
C TYR A 491 -16.17 -20.78 -25.65
N LYS A 492 -16.60 -20.07 -24.60
CA LYS A 492 -17.75 -20.48 -23.79
C LYS A 492 -19.10 -20.22 -24.47
N PHE A 493 -19.22 -19.13 -25.23
CA PHE A 493 -20.45 -18.80 -25.97
C PHE A 493 -20.50 -19.41 -27.37
N LYS A 494 -19.55 -20.28 -27.74
CA LYS A 494 -19.49 -20.91 -29.07
C LYS A 494 -19.62 -19.89 -30.22
N LEU A 495 -19.14 -18.67 -30.02
CA LEU A 495 -19.19 -17.62 -31.05
C LEU A 495 -18.45 -18.05 -32.31
N VAL A 496 -17.46 -18.94 -32.18
CA VAL A 496 -16.77 -19.59 -33.30
C VAL A 496 -17.71 -20.49 -34.10
N GLU A 497 -18.54 -21.32 -33.45
CA GLU A 497 -19.52 -22.15 -34.18
C GLU A 497 -20.57 -21.28 -34.87
N LEU A 498 -20.97 -20.16 -34.26
CA LEU A 498 -21.87 -19.19 -34.88
C LEU A 498 -21.23 -18.50 -36.09
N PHE A 499 -19.97 -18.07 -35.98
CA PHE A 499 -19.24 -17.40 -37.04
C PHE A 499 -18.88 -18.35 -38.20
N GLU A 500 -18.50 -19.60 -37.89
CA GLU A 500 -18.30 -20.66 -38.87
C GLU A 500 -19.62 -21.07 -39.56
N PHE A 501 -20.73 -21.08 -38.83
CA PHE A 501 -22.06 -21.27 -39.41
C PHE A 501 -22.40 -20.17 -40.41
N PHE A 502 -22.21 -18.89 -40.04
CA PHE A 502 -22.47 -17.76 -40.95
C PHE A 502 -21.54 -17.71 -42.17
N MET A 503 -20.27 -18.14 -42.02
CA MET A 503 -19.31 -18.20 -43.13
C MET A 503 -19.52 -19.39 -44.06
N LYS A 504 -20.16 -20.49 -43.61
CA LYS A 504 -20.55 -21.63 -44.47
C LYS A 504 -21.88 -21.42 -45.19
N THR A 505 -22.70 -20.48 -44.73
CA THR A 505 -23.99 -20.11 -45.36
C THR A 505 -23.88 -18.99 -46.40
N ARG A 506 -22.66 -18.56 -46.74
CA ARG A 506 -22.35 -17.78 -47.94
C ARG A 506 -21.57 -18.66 -48.90
#